data_AF-A0A8T3WGJ6-F1
#
_entry.id   AF-A0A8T3WGJ6-F1
#
_cell.length_a   1.000
_cell.length_b   1.000
_cell.length_c   1.000
_cell.angle_alpha   90.00
_cell.angle_beta   90.00
_cell.angle_gamma   90.00
#
_symmetry.space_group_name_H-M   'P 1'
#
loop_
_entity.id
_entity.type
_entity.pdbx_description
1 polymer ?
#
loop_
_entity_poly.entity_id
_entity_poly.type
_entity_poly.pdbx_seq_one_letter_code
_entity_poly.pdbx_strand_id
1 'polypeptide(L)' 'MAEKKKLLLIRFDVTEGNIKTSMKTEGVSPQEALGLLDMAKDQILDNLKKSRKDIFQMEKKD' A
#
# COMPACT_ATOMS: atom_id res chain seq x y z
N MET A 1 -10.62 -21.04 20.06
CA MET A 1 -11.46 -20.10 19.28
C MET A 1 -10.74 -19.84 17.98
N ALA A 2 -11.34 -20.15 16.83
CA ALA A 2 -10.69 -19.89 15.53
C ALA A 2 -10.63 -18.37 15.31
N GLU A 3 -9.42 -17.84 15.13
CA GLU A 3 -9.20 -16.42 14.88
C GLU A 3 -9.90 -16.05 13.57
N LYS A 4 -10.92 -15.19 13.63
CA LYS A 4 -11.61 -14.71 12.44
C LYS A 4 -10.61 -13.92 11.62
N LYS A 5 -10.19 -14.49 10.47
CA LYS A 5 -9.27 -13.83 9.55
C LYS A 5 -9.85 -12.48 9.13
N LYS A 6 -9.06 -11.42 9.29
CA LYS A 6 -9.36 -10.08 8.80
C LYS A 6 -8.65 -9.87 7.47
N LEU A 7 -9.37 -9.32 6.49
CA LEU A 7 -8.83 -9.06 5.16
C LEU A 7 -9.24 -7.66 4.69
N LEU A 8 -8.27 -6.88 4.24
CA LEU A 8 -8.46 -5.65 3.48
C LEU A 8 -7.64 -5.77 2.20
N LEU A 9 -8.30 -5.76 1.05
CA LEU A 9 -7.67 -5.80 -0.26
C LEU A 9 -7.97 -4.50 -0.99
N ILE A 10 -6.93 -3.89 -1.55
CA ILE A 10 -7.01 -2.73 -2.42
C ILE A 10 -6.36 -3.12 -3.73
N ARG A 11 -7.11 -3.00 -4.82
CA ARG A 11 -6.60 -3.24 -6.17
C ARG A 11 -6.67 -1.95 -6.96
N PHE A 12 -5.56 -1.62 -7.59
CA PHE A 12 -5.45 -0.55 -8.57
C PHE A 12 -5.31 -1.20 -9.94
N ASP A 13 -6.31 -1.00 -10.80
CA ASP A 13 -6.27 -1.39 -12.20
C ASP A 13 -5.92 -0.13 -13.01
N VAL A 14 -4.76 -0.16 -13.67
CA VAL A 14 -4.28 0.97 -14.49
C VAL A 14 -4.35 0.56 -15.95
N THR A 15 -5.28 1.16 -16.70
CA THR A 15 -5.50 0.87 -18.12
C THR A 15 -5.69 2.17 -18.90
N GLU A 16 -4.89 2.37 -19.95
CA GLU A 16 -5.04 3.50 -20.90
C GLU A 16 -5.16 4.88 -20.21
N GLY A 17 -4.30 5.15 -19.23
CA GLY A 17 -4.28 6.42 -18.50
C GLY A 17 -5.39 6.58 -17.46
N ASN A 18 -6.30 5.62 -17.34
CA ASN A 18 -7.32 5.58 -16.30
C ASN A 18 -6.85 4.72 -15.11
N ILE A 19 -7.14 5.21 -13.91
CA ILE A 19 -6.91 4.47 -12.67
C ILE A 19 -8.26 4.09 -12.09
N LYS A 20 -8.52 2.79 -11.97
CA LYS A 20 -9.68 2.25 -11.28
C LYS A 20 -9.23 1.60 -9.98
N THR A 21 -9.87 1.98 -8.88
CA THR A 21 -9.59 1.39 -7.57
C THR A 21 -10.77 0.53 -7.14
N SER A 22 -10.50 -0.68 -6.64
CA SER A 22 -11.49 -1.53 -5.99
C SER A 22 -11.02 -1.95 -4.60
N MET A 23 -11.95 -2.04 -3.66
CA MET A 23 -11.69 -2.38 -2.27
C MET A 23 -12.59 -3.55 -1.85
N LYS A 24 -12.01 -4.52 -1.15
CA LYS A 24 -12.74 -5.63 -0.53
C LYS A 24 -12.34 -5.76 0.93
N THR A 25 -13.33 -5.83 1.82
CA THR A 25 -13.13 -6.02 3.26
C THR A 25 -13.85 -7.27 3.75
N GLU A 26 -13.19 -8.05 4.60
CA GLU A 26 -13.79 -9.18 5.32
C GLU A 26 -13.41 -9.10 6.80
N GLY A 27 -14.40 -8.96 7.68
CA GLY A 27 -14.16 -8.89 9.13
C GLY A 27 -13.45 -7.63 9.62
N VAL A 28 -13.39 -6.57 8.80
CA VAL A 28 -12.74 -5.28 9.12
C VAL A 28 -13.82 -4.20 9.16
N SER A 29 -13.89 -3.45 10.28
CA SER A 29 -14.77 -2.29 10.37
C SER A 29 -14.26 -1.11 9.53
N PRO A 30 -15.12 -0.16 9.12
CA PRO A 30 -14.69 1.01 8.36
C PRO A 30 -13.56 1.81 9.02
N GLN A 31 -13.60 1.97 10.35
CA GLN A 31 -12.56 2.70 11.09
C GLN A 31 -11.22 1.96 11.07
N GLU A 32 -11.25 0.63 11.25
CA GLU A 32 -10.05 -0.19 11.13
C GLU A 32 -9.49 -0.15 9.70
N ALA A 33 -10.35 -0.17 8.68
CA ALA A 33 -9.92 -0.06 7.28
C ALA A 33 -9.23 1.27 6.99
N LEU A 34 -9.73 2.39 7.53
CA LEU A 34 -9.08 3.70 7.43
C LEU A 34 -7.69 3.70 8.07
N GLY A 35 -7.57 3.15 9.28
CA GLY A 35 -6.26 3.03 9.94
C GLY A 35 -5.28 2.15 9.16
N LEU A 36 -5.76 1.02 8.63
CA LEU A 36 -4.95 0.13 7.78
C LEU A 36 -4.49 0.81 6.49
N LEU A 37 -5.34 1.62 5.87
CA LEU A 37 -5.00 2.41 4.68
C LEU A 37 -3.89 3.41 4.94
N ASP A 38 -3.99 4.16 6.04
CA ASP A 38 -2.97 5.15 6.40
C ASP A 38 -1.62 4.49 6.70
N MET A 39 -1.64 3.39 7.47
CA MET A 39 -0.42 2.61 7.73
C MET A 39 0.20 2.04 6.45
N ALA A 40 -0.61 1.48 5.56
CA ALA A 40 -0.14 0.94 4.29
C ALA A 40 0.46 2.02 3.39
N LYS A 41 -0.19 3.20 3.30
CA LYS A 41 0.31 4.36 2.57
C LYS A 41 1.70 4.78 3.07
N ASP A 42 1.85 4.95 4.38
CA ASP A 42 3.12 5.40 4.97
C ASP A 42 4.24 4.39 4.72
N GLN A 43 3.98 3.09 4.93
CA GLN A 43 4.96 2.03 4.68
C GLN A 43 5.39 1.95 3.21
N ILE A 44 4.43 2.02 2.27
CA ILE A 44 4.73 1.98 0.83
C ILE A 44 5.57 3.21 0.44
N LEU A 45 5.16 4.41 0.86
CA LEU A 45 5.88 5.64 0.54
C LEU A 45 7.29 5.66 1.12
N ASP A 46 7.47 5.20 2.35
CA ASP A 46 8.78 5.14 2.99
C ASP A 46 9.72 4.17 2.27
N ASN A 47 9.21 3.01 1.87
CA ASN A 47 9.99 2.03 1.11
C ASN A 47 10.39 2.56 -0.28
N LEU A 48 9.47 3.24 -0.98
CA LEU A 48 9.79 3.88 -2.27
C LEU A 48 10.82 5.00 -2.13
N LYS A 49 10.73 5.81 -1.08
CA LYS A 49 11.71 6.88 -0.79
C LYS A 49 13.08 6.32 -0.42
N LYS A 50 13.14 5.21 0.33
CA LYS A 50 14.39 4.50 0.64
C LYS A 50 15.03 3.93 -0.63
N SER A 51 14.27 3.19 -1.43
CA SER A 51 14.75 2.66 -2.71
C SER A 51 15.28 3.76 -3.64
N ARG A 52 14.60 4.91 -3.71
CA ARG A 52 15.08 6.08 -4.44
C ARG A 52 16.43 6.60 -3.92
N LYS A 53 16.61 6.69 -2.58
CA LYS A 53 17.87 7.14 -1.98
C LYS A 53 19.03 6.20 -2.29
N ASP A 54 18.80 4.89 -2.31
CA ASP A 54 19.84 3.90 -2.62
C ASP A 54 20.31 4.02 -4.08
N ILE A 55 19.40 4.30 -5.01
CA ILE A 55 19.73 4.55 -6.43
C ILE A 55 20.58 5.83 -6.58
N PHE A 56 20.20 6.92 -5.91
CA PHE A 56 20.94 8.19 -5.98
C PHE A 56 22.31 8.15 -5.27
N GLN A 57 22.52 7.23 -4.32
CA GLN A 57 23.83 7.01 -3.71
C GLN A 57 24.77 6.18 -4.60
N MET A 58 24.22 5.26 -5.42
CA MET A 58 24.99 4.54 -6.43
C MET A 58 25.41 5.44 -7.60
N GLU A 59 24.56 6.36 -8.07
CA GLU A 59 24.87 7.27 -9.20
C GLU A 59 25.98 8.31 -8.90
N LYS A 60 26.38 8.51 -7.64
CA LYS A 60 27.42 9.48 -7.26
C LYS A 60 28.84 8.88 -7.16
N LYS A 61 29.02 7.64 -7.58
CA LYS A 61 30.33 6.98 -7.67
C LYS A 61 30.77 6.83 -9.13
N ASP A 62 30.88 7.96 -9.84
CA ASP A 62 31.71 8.12 -11.03
C ASP A 62 32.24 9.57 -11.07
#